data_AF-A0A2N2SRG5-F1
#
_entry.id   AF-A0A2N2SRG5-F1
#
_cell.length_a   1.000
_cell.length_b   1.000
_cell.length_c   1.000
_cell.angle_alpha   90.00
_cell.angle_beta   90.00
_cell.angle_gamma   90.00
#
_symmetry.space_group_name_H-M   'P 1'
#
loop_
_entity.id
_entity.type
_entity.pdbx_description
1 polymer ?
#
loop_
_entity_poly.entity_id
_entity_poly.type
_entity_poly.pdbx_seq_one_letter_code
_entity_poly.pdbx_strand_id
1 'polypeptide(L)'
;WPSRFWSLGPQLTQVLFSGGLRQAQTAQARAVYDQAVASYRQTVLSGFKDVEDNVAALRILDEEAAMQAEAVASARQSLAIVLNQYKAGIVGYLNVITAQTAVLSNERTQLDILNRRMNASVLLVKALGGGWKAGRLQPSGQAPSGQAPSGQTPSGQQPSGSAAKPAGS
;
A
#
# COMPACT_ATOMS: atom_id res chain seq x y z
N TRP A 1 6.57 -53.10 -58.83
CA TRP A 1 7.18 -52.94 -57.50
C TRP A 1 6.60 -51.70 -56.80
N PRO A 2 5.44 -51.81 -56.11
CA PRO A 2 4.94 -50.78 -55.20
C PRO A 2 5.42 -51.09 -53.76
N SER A 3 5.64 -50.14 -52.87
CA SER A 3 4.57 -49.44 -52.17
C SER A 3 5.05 -48.13 -51.52
N ARG A 4 4.36 -47.04 -51.85
CA ARG A 4 4.40 -45.77 -51.10
C ARG A 4 3.46 -45.94 -49.90
N PHE A 5 3.96 -45.76 -48.69
CA PHE A 5 3.13 -45.66 -47.49
C PHE A 5 2.78 -44.18 -47.28
N TRP A 6 1.49 -43.86 -47.27
CA TRP A 6 0.99 -42.56 -46.85
C TRP A 6 0.09 -42.77 -45.64
N SER A 7 0.35 -42.06 -44.54
CA SER A 7 -0.48 -42.07 -43.34
C SER A 7 -1.26 -40.76 -43.25
N LEU A 8 -2.55 -40.82 -43.60
CA LEU A 8 -3.56 -39.88 -43.13
C LEU A 8 -4.27 -40.54 -41.96
N GLY A 9 -3.85 -40.21 -40.74
CA GLY A 9 -4.60 -40.53 -39.54
C GLY A 9 -4.49 -39.33 -38.61
N PRO A 10 -5.58 -38.87 -37.97
CA PRO A 10 -5.42 -37.88 -36.92
C PRO A 10 -4.50 -38.50 -35.87
N GLN A 11 -3.35 -37.88 -35.58
CA GLN A 11 -2.63 -38.13 -34.33
C GLN A 11 -3.50 -37.57 -33.21
N LEU A 12 -4.54 -38.35 -32.84
CA LEU A 12 -5.24 -38.14 -31.59
C LEU A 12 -4.25 -38.53 -30.50
N THR A 13 -3.46 -37.55 -30.02
CA THR A 13 -2.73 -37.67 -28.76
C THR A 13 -3.73 -37.61 -27.62
N GLN A 14 -4.70 -38.53 -27.63
CA GLN A 14 -5.58 -38.74 -26.52
C GLN A 14 -4.75 -39.48 -25.49
N VAL A 15 -4.36 -38.76 -24.43
CA VAL A 15 -3.52 -39.32 -23.37
C VAL A 15 -4.34 -40.40 -22.66
N LEU A 16 -4.26 -41.64 -23.15
CA LEU A 16 -5.05 -42.77 -22.65
C LEU A 16 -4.75 -43.05 -21.17
N PHE A 17 -3.55 -42.69 -20.70
CA PHE A 17 -3.17 -42.75 -19.29
C PHE A 17 -2.32 -41.52 -18.92
N SER A 18 -2.96 -40.42 -18.52
CA SER A 18 -2.26 -39.22 -18.03
C SER A 18 -1.77 -39.33 -16.57
N GLY A 19 -1.76 -40.52 -15.97
CA GLY A 19 -1.19 -40.77 -14.62
C GLY A 19 -1.67 -39.81 -13.52
N GLY A 20 -2.90 -39.31 -13.59
CA GLY A 20 -3.42 -38.30 -12.67
C GLY A 20 -2.99 -36.85 -12.93
N LEU A 21 -2.12 -36.56 -13.91
CA LEU A 21 -1.59 -35.21 -14.20
C LEU A 21 -2.68 -34.14 -14.38
N ARG A 22 -3.75 -34.44 -15.12
CA ARG A 22 -4.87 -33.50 -15.31
C ARG A 22 -5.62 -33.22 -14.01
N GLN A 23 -5.78 -34.24 -13.17
CA GLN A 23 -6.38 -34.08 -11.84
C GLN A 23 -5.45 -33.28 -10.93
N ALA A 24 -4.15 -33.54 -10.96
CA ALA A 24 -3.14 -32.78 -10.22
C ALA A 24 -3.09 -31.30 -10.65
N GLN A 25 -3.13 -31.01 -11.96
CA GLN A 25 -3.21 -29.64 -12.49
C GLN A 25 -4.50 -28.92 -12.04
N THR A 26 -5.63 -29.64 -12.03
CA THR A 26 -6.90 -29.08 -11.53
C THR A 26 -6.83 -28.83 -10.02
N ALA A 27 -6.26 -29.76 -9.25
CA ALA A 27 -6.06 -29.61 -7.82
C ALA A 27 -5.12 -28.43 -7.49
N GLN A 28 -4.04 -28.27 -8.26
CA GLN A 28 -3.14 -27.13 -8.17
C GLN A 28 -3.88 -25.81 -8.46
N ALA A 29 -4.66 -25.76 -9.53
CA ALA A 29 -5.44 -24.57 -9.88
C ALA A 29 -6.45 -24.19 -8.77
N ARG A 30 -7.11 -25.18 -8.16
CA ARG A 30 -8.00 -24.97 -7.01
C ARG A 30 -7.24 -24.46 -5.78
N ALA A 31 -6.10 -25.07 -5.45
CA ALA A 31 -5.27 -24.63 -4.34
C ALA A 31 -4.77 -23.18 -4.51
N VAL A 32 -4.39 -22.78 -5.73
CA VAL A 32 -4.01 -21.39 -6.05
C VAL A 32 -5.19 -20.44 -5.88
N TYR A 33 -6.39 -20.84 -6.31
CA TYR A 33 -7.60 -20.04 -6.08
C TYR A 33 -7.91 -19.88 -4.60
N ASP A 34 -7.87 -20.97 -3.82
CA ASP A 34 -8.11 -20.92 -2.37
C ASP A 34 -7.09 -20.03 -1.66
N GLN A 35 -5.81 -20.07 -2.08
CA GLN A 35 -4.78 -19.17 -1.61
C GLN A 35 -5.09 -17.70 -1.94
N ALA A 36 -5.56 -17.41 -3.16
CA ALA A 36 -5.93 -16.05 -3.55
C ALA A 36 -7.12 -15.52 -2.74
N VAL A 37 -8.15 -16.36 -2.50
CA VAL A 37 -9.30 -16.02 -1.65
C VAL A 37 -8.86 -15.77 -0.21
N ALA A 38 -7.98 -16.62 0.33
CA ALA A 38 -7.44 -16.47 1.67
C ALA A 38 -6.64 -15.16 1.79
N SER A 39 -5.79 -14.85 0.81
CA SER A 39 -5.02 -13.60 0.75
C SER A 39 -5.95 -12.39 0.72
N TYR A 40 -7.00 -12.41 -0.10
CA TYR A 40 -7.98 -11.32 -0.16
C TYR A 40 -8.67 -11.10 1.19
N ARG A 41 -9.16 -12.17 1.82
CA ARG A 41 -9.78 -12.10 3.16
C ARG A 41 -8.82 -11.49 4.18
N GLN A 42 -7.56 -11.93 4.18
CA GLN A 42 -6.54 -11.40 5.08
C GLN A 42 -6.30 -9.90 4.86
N THR A 43 -6.18 -9.45 3.61
CA THR A 43 -6.00 -8.03 3.29
C THR A 43 -7.17 -7.18 3.78
N VAL A 44 -8.41 -7.65 3.56
CA VAL A 44 -9.62 -6.93 4.02
C VAL A 44 -9.65 -6.85 5.55
N LEU A 45 -9.45 -7.97 6.24
CA LEU A 45 -9.45 -8.00 7.71
C LEU A 45 -8.34 -7.14 8.31
N SER A 46 -7.14 -7.14 7.71
CA SER A 46 -6.05 -6.27 8.12
C SER A 46 -6.43 -4.79 7.95
N GLY A 47 -7.03 -4.41 6.83
CA GLY A 47 -7.47 -3.03 6.60
C GLY A 47 -8.53 -2.57 7.61
N PHE A 48 -9.51 -3.43 7.94
CA PHE A 48 -10.50 -3.12 8.98
C PHE A 48 -9.86 -2.96 10.35
N LYS A 49 -8.95 -3.86 10.72
CA LYS A 49 -8.19 -3.76 11.96
C LYS A 49 -7.41 -2.46 12.05
N ASP A 50 -6.70 -2.08 10.98
CA ASP A 50 -5.91 -0.85 10.96
C ASP A 50 -6.80 0.41 11.17
N VAL A 51 -8.00 0.43 10.59
CA VAL A 51 -8.96 1.53 10.81
C VAL A 51 -9.44 1.56 12.26
N GLU A 52 -9.84 0.42 12.81
CA GLU A 52 -10.31 0.31 14.20
C GLU A 52 -9.24 0.74 15.20
N ASP A 53 -8.01 0.24 15.03
CA ASP A 53 -6.87 0.56 15.89
C ASP A 53 -6.61 2.08 15.92
N ASN A 54 -6.65 2.75 14.77
CA ASN A 54 -6.38 4.19 14.69
C ASN A 54 -7.54 5.06 15.20
N VAL A 55 -8.79 4.64 15.00
CA VAL A 55 -9.96 5.33 15.58
C VAL A 55 -9.96 5.20 17.10
N ALA A 56 -9.67 4.00 17.62
CA ALA A 56 -9.54 3.76 19.04
C ALA A 56 -8.39 4.59 19.64
N ALA A 57 -7.24 4.62 18.97
CA ALA A 57 -6.09 5.42 19.40
C ALA A 57 -6.45 6.92 19.49
N LEU A 58 -7.14 7.48 18.49
CA LEU A 58 -7.55 8.88 18.51
C LEU A 58 -8.48 9.21 19.69
N ARG A 59 -9.43 8.31 19.99
CA ARG A 59 -10.34 8.49 21.13
C ARG A 59 -9.59 8.48 22.46
N ILE A 60 -8.77 7.45 22.69
CA ILE A 60 -7.99 7.32 23.94
C ILE A 60 -7.06 8.51 24.12
N LEU A 61 -6.39 8.94 23.04
CA LEU A 61 -5.48 10.08 23.08
C LEU A 61 -6.19 11.42 23.32
N ASP A 62 -7.46 11.55 22.96
CA ASP A 62 -8.25 12.75 23.27
C ASP A 62 -8.55 12.84 24.77
N GLU A 63 -8.92 11.71 25.39
CA GLU A 63 -9.08 11.59 26.84
C GLU A 63 -7.74 11.86 27.57
N GLU A 64 -6.64 11.27 27.08
CA GLU A 64 -5.28 11.48 27.61
C GLU A 64 -4.87 12.96 27.51
N ALA A 65 -5.20 13.64 26.40
CA ALA A 65 -4.90 15.06 26.21
C ALA A 65 -5.64 15.96 27.20
N ALA A 66 -6.91 15.66 27.51
CA ALA A 66 -7.70 16.40 28.49
C ALA A 66 -7.10 16.25 29.91
N MET A 67 -6.73 15.03 30.29
CA MET A 67 -6.08 14.78 31.59
C MET A 67 -4.72 15.48 31.68
N GLN A 68 -3.93 15.45 30.60
CA GLN A 68 -2.62 16.10 30.58
C GLN A 68 -2.74 17.63 30.62
N ALA A 69 -3.80 18.22 30.04
CA ALA A 69 -4.06 19.65 30.16
C ALA A 69 -4.29 20.07 31.62
N GLU A 70 -5.03 19.27 32.38
CA GLU A 70 -5.22 19.47 33.83
C GLU A 70 -3.90 19.32 34.60
N ALA A 71 -3.07 18.33 34.24
CA ALA A 71 -1.75 18.15 34.85
C ALA A 71 -0.83 19.36 34.62
N VAL A 72 -0.83 19.94 33.42
CA VAL A 72 -0.10 21.19 33.11
C VAL A 72 -0.63 22.35 33.96
N ALA A 73 -1.96 22.51 34.07
CA ALA A 73 -2.58 23.55 34.88
C ALA A 73 -2.18 23.43 36.36
N SER A 74 -2.27 22.23 36.93
CA SER A 74 -1.88 21.90 38.30
C SER A 74 -0.39 22.15 38.56
N ALA A 75 0.49 21.79 37.63
CA ALA A 75 1.93 22.05 37.74
C ALA A 75 2.22 23.57 37.73
N ARG A 76 1.56 24.34 36.86
CA ARG A 76 1.69 25.80 36.79
C ARG A 76 1.19 26.48 38.06
N GLN A 77 0.09 26.01 38.65
CA GLN A 77 -0.41 26.52 39.91
C GLN A 77 0.56 26.24 41.06
N SER A 78 1.16 25.04 41.10
CA SER A 78 2.19 24.69 42.07
C SER A 78 3.43 25.57 41.93
N LEU A 79 3.87 25.85 40.70
CA LEU A 79 4.95 26.80 40.44
C LEU A 79 4.62 28.20 40.97
N ALA A 80 3.40 28.70 40.76
CA ALA A 80 2.98 30.00 41.28
C ALA A 80 3.04 30.05 42.83
N ILE A 81 2.57 29.00 43.50
CA ILE A 81 2.62 28.87 44.96
C ILE A 81 4.07 28.87 45.47
N VAL A 82 4.94 28.04 44.87
CA VAL A 82 6.35 27.94 45.28
C VAL A 82 7.10 29.25 45.02
N LEU A 83 6.79 29.93 43.91
CA LEU A 83 7.38 31.23 43.58
C LEU A 83 6.99 32.30 44.61
N ASN A 84 5.74 32.29 45.08
CA ASN A 84 5.30 33.17 46.18
C ASN A 84 6.00 32.84 47.50
N GLN A 85 6.15 31.57 47.85
CA GLN A 85 6.89 31.15 49.04
C GLN A 85 8.37 31.56 48.98
N TYR A 86 9.00 31.45 47.81
CA TYR A 86 10.38 31.91 47.59
C TYR A 86 10.50 33.42 47.80
N LYS A 87 9.57 34.21 47.22
CA LYS A 87 9.52 35.66 47.43
C LYS A 87 9.30 36.05 48.89
N ALA A 88 8.58 35.22 49.65
CA ALA A 88 8.36 35.38 51.08
C ALA A 88 9.53 34.85 51.95
N GLY A 89 10.57 34.26 51.35
CA GLY A 89 11.73 33.71 52.06
C GLY A 89 11.46 32.38 52.78
N ILE A 90 10.33 31.72 52.51
CA ILE A 90 9.91 30.47 53.17
C ILE A 90 10.65 29.26 52.61
N VAL A 91 10.98 29.31 51.31
CA VAL A 91 11.67 28.22 50.59
C VAL A 91 12.86 28.75 49.79
N GLY A 92 13.85 27.88 49.55
CA GLY A 92 14.98 28.18 48.69
C GLY A 92 14.62 28.18 47.19
N TYR A 93 15.43 28.86 46.39
CA TYR A 93 15.23 28.97 44.93
C TYR A 93 15.26 27.61 44.21
N LEU A 94 15.96 26.61 44.75
CA LEU A 94 15.97 25.24 44.22
C LEU A 94 14.55 24.68 44.06
N ASN A 95 13.64 24.98 45.00
CA ASN A 95 12.25 24.52 44.92
C ASN A 95 11.52 25.12 43.71
N VAL A 96 11.84 26.37 43.36
CA VAL A 96 11.30 27.03 42.16
C VAL A 96 11.78 26.31 40.90
N ILE A 97 13.07 25.96 40.82
CA ILE A 97 13.62 25.21 39.68
C ILE A 97 12.99 23.83 39.57
N THR A 98 12.78 23.13 40.69
CA THR A 98 12.09 21.84 40.71
C THR A 98 10.65 21.98 40.19
N ALA A 99 9.92 23.01 40.62
CA ALA A 99 8.57 23.27 40.14
C ALA A 99 8.52 23.67 38.65
N GLN A 100 9.48 24.47 38.17
CA GLN A 100 9.61 24.79 36.74
C GLN A 100 9.91 23.53 35.91
N THR A 101 10.76 22.65 36.41
CA THR A 101 11.07 21.36 35.77
C THR A 101 9.82 20.49 35.67
N ALA A 102 8.98 20.47 36.70
CA ALA A 102 7.70 19.76 36.67
C ALA A 102 6.74 20.34 35.61
N VAL A 103 6.64 21.67 35.49
CA VAL A 103 5.84 22.32 34.43
C VAL A 103 6.34 21.91 33.06
N LEU A 104 7.65 22.06 32.79
CA LEU A 104 8.24 21.73 31.51
C LEU A 104 8.07 20.24 31.15
N SER A 105 8.21 19.35 32.13
CA SER A 105 7.97 17.91 31.92
C SER A 105 6.54 17.65 31.48
N ASN A 106 5.54 18.26 32.14
CA ASN A 106 4.13 18.11 31.79
C ASN A 106 3.80 18.71 30.41
N GLU A 107 4.39 19.85 30.05
CA GLU A 107 4.22 20.46 28.72
C GLU A 107 4.83 19.58 27.61
N ARG A 108 5.97 18.94 27.87
CA ARG A 108 6.57 17.98 26.94
C ARG A 108 5.68 16.76 26.73
N THR A 109 5.12 16.20 27.79
CA THR A 109 4.15 15.09 27.67
C THR A 109 2.92 15.51 26.87
N GLN A 110 2.43 16.74 27.06
CA GLN A 110 1.30 17.26 26.27
C GLN A 110 1.62 17.31 24.77
N LEU A 111 2.83 17.72 24.41
CA LEU A 111 3.29 17.73 23.02
C LEU A 111 3.48 16.32 22.45
N ASP A 112 3.93 15.35 23.25
CA ASP A 112 4.02 13.95 22.84
C ASP A 112 2.64 13.36 22.51
N ILE A 113 1.65 13.60 23.37
CA ILE A 113 0.26 13.20 23.11
C ILE A 113 -0.27 13.83 21.82
N LEU A 114 0.01 15.12 21.58
CA LEU A 114 -0.37 15.79 20.34
C LEU A 114 0.27 15.15 19.12
N ASN A 115 1.57 14.82 19.17
CA ASN A 115 2.26 14.12 18.09
C ASN A 115 1.66 12.74 17.82
N ARG A 116 1.35 11.97 18.87
CA ARG A 116 0.68 10.67 18.76
C ARG A 116 -0.69 10.79 18.08
N ARG A 117 -1.47 11.84 18.40
CA ARG A 117 -2.76 12.13 17.75
C ARG A 117 -2.61 12.46 16.27
N MET A 118 -1.63 13.28 15.92
CA MET A 118 -1.34 13.61 14.51
C MET A 118 -0.95 12.34 13.73
N ASN A 119 -0.10 11.50 14.32
CA ASN A 119 0.31 10.24 13.70
C ASN A 119 -0.89 9.29 13.49
N ALA A 120 -1.70 9.06 14.52
CA ALA A 120 -2.91 8.25 14.42
C ALA A 120 -3.88 8.78 13.36
N SER A 121 -3.99 10.11 13.21
CA SER A 121 -4.80 10.73 12.15
C SER A 121 -4.26 10.41 10.75
N VAL A 122 -2.94 10.51 10.55
CA VAL A 122 -2.30 10.19 9.26
C VAL A 122 -2.43 8.69 8.94
N LEU A 123 -2.25 7.82 9.93
CA LEU A 123 -2.42 6.38 9.78
C LEU A 123 -3.87 6.00 9.48
N LEU A 124 -4.84 6.67 10.09
CA LEU A 124 -6.26 6.49 9.76
C LEU A 124 -6.55 6.89 8.31
N VAL A 125 -6.04 8.03 7.85
CA VAL A 125 -6.16 8.45 6.46
C VAL A 125 -5.55 7.41 5.53
N LYS A 126 -4.38 6.85 5.87
CA LYS A 126 -3.74 5.77 5.11
C LYS A 126 -4.59 4.50 5.08
N ALA A 127 -5.11 4.06 6.24
CA ALA A 127 -5.91 2.85 6.37
C ALA A 127 -7.24 2.93 5.59
N LEU A 128 -7.85 4.13 5.55
CA LEU A 128 -9.03 4.42 4.72
C LEU A 128 -8.72 4.51 3.22
N GLY A 129 -7.46 4.28 2.82
CA GLY A 129 -7.04 4.27 1.43
C GLY A 129 -6.51 5.60 0.92
N GLY A 130 -6.04 6.51 1.78
CA GLY A 130 -5.13 7.61 1.43
C GLY A 130 -5.59 8.59 0.32
N GLY A 131 -6.88 8.63 -0.02
CA GLY A 131 -7.43 9.45 -1.12
C GLY A 131 -7.49 8.77 -2.50
N TRP A 132 -7.40 7.44 -2.58
CA TRP A 132 -7.54 6.71 -3.83
C TRP A 132 -8.95 6.89 -4.44
N LYS A 133 -9.02 7.57 -5.59
CA LYS A 133 -10.17 7.53 -6.50
C LYS A 133 -9.84 6.57 -7.64
N ALA A 134 -10.48 5.42 -7.69
CA ALA A 134 -10.31 4.43 -8.76
C ALA A 134 -10.44 5.04 -10.18
N GLY A 135 -11.22 6.12 -10.34
CA GLY A 135 -11.37 6.85 -11.61
C GLY A 135 -10.15 7.67 -12.08
N ARG A 136 -9.09 7.83 -11.28
CA ARG A 136 -7.80 8.43 -11.72
C ARG A 136 -6.81 7.40 -12.26
N LEU A 137 -7.12 6.12 -12.14
CA LEU A 137 -6.46 5.05 -12.88
C LEU A 137 -7.23 4.89 -14.19
N GLN A 138 -6.97 5.75 -15.18
CA GLN A 138 -7.29 5.33 -16.54
C GLN A 138 -6.46 4.07 -16.79
N PRO A 139 -7.06 2.90 -17.04
CA PRO A 139 -6.32 1.85 -17.69
C PRO A 139 -5.94 2.46 -19.04
N SER A 140 -4.66 2.76 -19.25
CA SER A 140 -4.15 3.16 -20.55
C SER A 140 -4.50 2.01 -21.50
N GLY A 141 -5.63 2.19 -22.19
CA GLY A 141 -6.19 1.22 -23.10
C GLY A 141 -5.22 1.03 -24.24
N GLN A 142 -4.49 -0.06 -24.18
CA GLN A 142 -3.89 -0.74 -25.32
C GLN A 142 -3.61 -2.17 -24.88
N ALA A 143 -4.67 -2.98 -24.88
CA ALA A 143 -4.49 -4.39 -25.14
C ALA A 143 -3.84 -4.50 -26.53
N PRO A 144 -2.71 -5.22 -26.69
CA PRO A 144 -2.19 -5.49 -28.02
C PRO A 144 -3.24 -6.33 -28.74
N SER A 145 -3.99 -5.69 -29.64
CA SER A 145 -4.85 -6.37 -30.61
C SER A 145 -3.96 -7.35 -31.36
N GLY A 146 -4.24 -8.64 -31.16
CA GLY A 146 -3.54 -9.72 -31.83
C GLY A 146 -3.55 -9.50 -33.33
N GLN A 147 -2.38 -9.20 -33.90
CA GLN A 147 -2.15 -9.34 -35.32
C GLN A 147 -2.09 -10.84 -35.63
N ALA A 148 -3.20 -11.40 -36.09
CA ALA A 148 -3.17 -12.65 -36.83
C ALA A 148 -2.42 -12.41 -38.15
N PRO A 149 -1.43 -13.23 -38.52
CA PRO A 149 -0.74 -13.06 -39.79
C PRO A 149 -1.70 -13.43 -40.94
N SER A 150 -2.19 -12.40 -41.64
CA SER A 150 -2.92 -12.56 -42.89
C SER A 150 -1.93 -12.96 -43.97
N GLY A 151 -2.10 -14.15 -44.56
CA GLY A 151 -1.30 -14.62 -45.68
C GLY A 151 -1.32 -13.65 -46.86
N GLN A 152 -0.15 -13.33 -47.39
CA GLN A 152 0.01 -12.68 -48.69
C GLN A 152 0.96 -13.53 -49.54
N THR A 153 0.35 -14.17 -50.52
CA THR A 153 0.96 -14.87 -51.65
C THR A 153 1.71 -13.86 -52.53
N PRO A 154 2.98 -14.06 -52.93
CA PRO A 154 3.61 -13.20 -53.91
C PRO A 154 3.25 -13.69 -55.32
N SER A 155 2.38 -12.97 -56.01
CA SER A 155 2.22 -13.05 -57.47
C SER A 155 2.85 -11.79 -58.07
N GLY A 156 3.88 -11.98 -58.89
CA GLY A 156 4.86 -10.95 -59.19
C GLY A 156 4.50 -9.97 -60.30
N GLN A 157 5.35 -8.96 -60.45
CA GLN A 157 5.82 -8.43 -61.74
C GLN A 157 6.86 -7.32 -61.52
N GLN A 158 8.07 -7.57 -62.00
CA GLN A 158 9.03 -6.57 -62.51
C GLN A 158 8.52 -6.14 -63.92
N PRO A 159 8.98 -5.04 -64.59
CA PRO A 159 10.26 -4.37 -64.37
C PRO A 159 10.37 -2.85 -64.65
N SER A 160 11.60 -2.35 -64.42
CA SER A 160 12.31 -1.29 -65.18
C SER A 160 12.15 0.19 -64.79
N GLY A 161 13.30 0.84 -64.51
CA GLY A 161 13.58 2.18 -65.08
C GLY A 161 14.09 3.29 -64.16
N SER A 162 15.43 3.37 -64.00
CA SER A 162 16.28 4.58 -64.13
C SER A 162 15.99 5.89 -63.37
N ALA A 163 16.90 6.28 -62.46
CA ALA A 163 17.41 7.66 -62.26
C ALA A 163 18.55 7.63 -61.21
N ALA A 164 19.83 7.69 -61.57
CA ALA A 164 20.61 8.89 -61.92
C ALA A 164 20.85 9.86 -60.74
N LYS A 165 22.08 9.79 -60.20
CA LYS A 165 22.77 10.74 -59.31
C LYS A 165 23.16 12.01 -60.11
N PRO A 166 23.39 13.18 -59.48
CA PRO A 166 24.77 13.66 -59.40
C PRO A 166 25.13 14.36 -58.08
N ALA A 167 26.43 14.38 -57.80
CA ALA A 167 27.09 15.23 -56.80
C ALA A 167 28.34 15.83 -57.46
N GLY A 168 28.64 17.10 -57.16
CA GLY A 168 29.74 17.92 -57.72
C GLY A 168 29.20 18.89 -58.77
N SER A 169 29.35 20.20 -58.65
CA SER A 169 30.31 21.05 -57.92
C SER A 169 29.72 22.42 -57.69
#